data_AF-A0A626AR58-F1
#
_entry.id   AF-A0A626AR58-F1
#
_cell.length_a   1.000
_cell.length_b   1.000
_cell.length_c   1.000
_cell.angle_alpha   90.00
_cell.angle_beta   90.00
_cell.angle_gamma   90.00
#
_symmetry.space_group_name_H-M   'P 1'
#
loop_
_entity.id
_entity.type
_entity.pdbx_description
1 polymer ?
#
loop_
_entity_poly.entity_id
_entity_poly.type
_entity_poly.pdbx_seq_one_letter_code
_entity_poly.pdbx_strand_id
1 'polypeptide(L)'
;MNQLQEIIQILSTGDEGTTNALIKTKILLFSIGKKELAAWVNHEINGYPDSVSLPNYRIVGTRILADLNNGVRLYRAFPLPIGYLSEDDHEDATTSEVRLSISQIEDLVTNAGDSHAIQQPIPLDYALVKYCKGIDRGYELTRCYKEIALHNFTSILTQVRSRLLDFILELSDQVSEIPDEKNMTEKLKNIDTSSLFHNSIFGDNTVINFGNENSFSVNNHVVKNDTESLKEYLSAQGFPKSDVNDLEIAIGEDGPIASKRGEYGQSVSTWLANIASKAAHGTLGIGIAAATQAATAALKKYYGLS
;
A
#
# COMPACT_ATOMS: atom_id res chain seq x y z
N MET A 1 12.44 12.93 29.29
CA MET A 1 12.72 12.55 27.89
C MET A 1 11.41 12.65 27.11
N ASN A 2 11.44 13.33 25.97
CA ASN A 2 10.28 13.50 25.10
C ASN A 2 9.90 12.13 24.49
N GLN A 3 8.63 11.70 24.56
CA GLN A 3 8.19 10.38 24.08
C GLN A 3 8.55 10.16 22.60
N LEU A 4 8.56 11.22 21.80
CA LEU A 4 8.98 11.20 20.39
C LEU A 4 10.47 10.87 20.24
N GLN A 5 11.33 11.48 21.06
CA GLN A 5 12.78 11.23 21.01
C GLN A 5 13.14 9.79 21.40
N GLU A 6 12.38 9.19 22.33
CA GLU A 6 12.55 7.79 22.70
C GLU A 6 12.20 6.85 21.53
N ILE A 7 11.12 7.14 20.79
CA ILE A 7 10.72 6.36 19.61
C ILE A 7 11.77 6.51 18.49
N ILE A 8 12.24 7.73 18.22
CA ILE A 8 13.30 7.99 17.22
C ILE A 8 14.58 7.25 17.58
N GLN A 9 14.96 7.22 18.86
CA GLN A 9 16.14 6.51 19.31
C GLN A 9 16.01 5.00 19.04
N ILE A 10 14.87 4.39 19.39
CA ILE A 10 14.61 2.96 19.15
C ILE A 10 14.68 2.65 17.65
N LEU A 11 14.03 3.45 16.81
CA LEU A 11 14.00 3.25 15.36
C LEU A 11 15.39 3.43 14.71
N SER A 12 16.23 4.28 15.30
CA SER A 12 17.60 4.55 14.84
C SER A 12 18.62 3.46 15.23
N THR A 13 18.37 2.67 16.29
CA THR A 13 19.36 1.72 16.83
C THR A 13 19.47 0.36 16.13
N GLY A 14 18.75 0.12 15.03
CA GLY A 14 18.86 -1.14 14.25
C GLY A 14 17.76 -2.18 14.55
N ASP A 15 17.89 -3.36 13.94
CA ASP A 15 16.79 -4.29 13.58
C ASP A 15 15.94 -4.86 14.74
N GLU A 16 16.39 -4.78 15.99
CA GLU A 16 15.65 -5.28 17.16
C GLU A 16 14.92 -4.13 17.87
N GLY A 17 13.71 -3.81 17.43
CA GLY A 17 12.94 -2.76 18.09
C GLY A 17 11.69 -2.27 17.39
N THR A 18 11.36 -2.77 16.19
CA THR A 18 10.20 -2.29 15.43
C THR A 18 8.91 -2.57 16.19
N THR A 19 8.77 -3.76 16.77
CA THR A 19 7.63 -4.09 17.65
C THR A 19 7.52 -3.12 18.84
N ASN A 20 8.62 -2.82 19.52
CA ASN A 20 8.62 -1.92 20.67
C ASN A 20 8.27 -0.47 20.28
N ALA A 21 8.78 0.01 19.14
CA ALA A 21 8.47 1.31 18.58
C ALA A 21 6.98 1.43 18.21
N LEU A 22 6.39 0.39 17.61
CA LEU A 22 4.96 0.32 17.29
C LEU A 22 4.10 0.38 18.56
N ILE A 23 4.46 -0.36 19.62
CA ILE A 23 3.73 -0.34 20.90
C ILE A 23 3.78 1.06 21.53
N LYS A 24 4.95 1.71 21.56
CA LYS A 24 5.08 3.07 22.09
C LYS A 24 4.29 4.09 21.25
N THR A 25 4.30 3.93 19.93
CA THR A 25 3.50 4.77 19.02
C THR A 25 2.02 4.59 19.28
N LYS A 26 1.54 3.37 19.51
CA LYS A 26 0.14 3.12 19.89
C LYS A 26 -0.25 3.84 21.18
N ILE A 27 0.62 3.84 22.20
CA ILE A 27 0.40 4.57 23.45
C ILE A 27 0.32 6.08 23.19
N LEU A 28 1.21 6.62 22.35
CA LEU A 28 1.20 8.03 21.94
C LEU A 28 -0.09 8.41 21.23
N LEU A 29 -0.51 7.65 20.21
CA LEU A 29 -1.74 7.90 19.45
C LEU A 29 -2.99 7.90 20.34
N PHE A 30 -3.02 7.01 21.34
CA PHE A 30 -4.11 6.95 22.31
C PHE A 30 -4.12 8.17 23.24
N SER A 31 -2.95 8.65 23.67
CA SER A 31 -2.84 9.80 24.58
C SER A 31 -3.28 11.12 23.91
N ILE A 32 -3.06 11.27 22.60
CA ILE A 32 -3.48 12.45 21.82
C ILE A 32 -4.93 12.35 21.31
N GLY A 33 -5.62 11.22 21.54
CA GLY A 33 -7.02 11.02 21.15
C GLY A 33 -7.25 10.64 19.68
N LYS A 34 -6.19 10.33 18.93
CA LYS A 34 -6.25 9.97 17.50
C LYS A 34 -6.35 8.46 17.31
N LYS A 35 -7.44 7.87 17.82
CA LYS A 35 -7.66 6.40 17.84
C LYS A 35 -7.76 5.77 16.46
N GLU A 36 -8.19 6.52 15.45
CA GLU A 36 -8.35 6.05 14.07
C GLU A 36 -7.00 5.65 13.44
N LEU A 37 -5.93 6.34 13.82
CA LEU A 37 -4.55 6.05 13.39
C LEU A 37 -3.98 4.77 14.01
N ALA A 38 -4.65 4.23 15.04
CA ALA A 38 -4.26 2.96 15.64
C ALA A 38 -4.62 1.75 14.78
N ALA A 39 -5.48 1.87 13.76
CA ALA A 39 -5.89 0.72 12.94
C ALA A 39 -4.69 0.05 12.25
N TRP A 40 -3.89 0.82 11.51
CA TRP A 40 -2.66 0.32 10.88
C TRP A 40 -1.67 -0.23 11.92
N VAL A 41 -1.40 0.54 12.99
CA VAL A 41 -0.49 0.10 14.06
C VAL A 41 -0.98 -1.20 14.71
N ASN A 42 -2.29 -1.37 14.88
CA ASN A 42 -2.88 -2.59 15.40
C ASN A 42 -2.72 -3.76 14.44
N HIS A 43 -2.85 -3.56 13.14
CA HIS A 43 -2.62 -4.61 12.15
C HIS A 43 -1.14 -4.99 12.07
N GLU A 44 -0.23 -4.04 12.18
CA GLU A 44 1.21 -4.33 12.23
C GLU A 44 1.58 -5.13 13.50
N ILE A 45 0.99 -4.80 14.66
CA ILE A 45 1.26 -5.50 15.94
C ILE A 45 0.58 -6.88 16.02
N ASN A 46 -0.66 -7.02 15.55
CA ASN A 46 -1.45 -8.25 15.75
C ASN A 46 -1.44 -9.18 14.52
N GLY A 47 -0.97 -8.68 13.37
CA GLY A 47 -1.19 -9.30 12.07
C GLY A 47 -2.48 -8.82 11.40
N TYR A 48 -2.58 -9.11 10.11
CA TYR A 48 -3.67 -8.69 9.26
C TYR A 48 -4.72 -9.80 9.13
N PRO A 49 -5.99 -9.56 9.49
CA PRO A 49 -7.06 -10.54 9.28
C PRO A 49 -7.38 -10.69 7.78
N ASP A 50 -7.94 -11.85 7.39
CA ASP A 50 -8.24 -12.17 5.99
C ASP A 50 -9.21 -11.17 5.33
N SER A 51 -10.06 -10.52 6.12
CA SER A 51 -11.05 -9.55 5.64
C SER A 51 -10.46 -8.17 5.31
N VAL A 52 -9.19 -7.92 5.65
CA VAL A 52 -8.54 -6.61 5.47
C VAL A 52 -7.53 -6.69 4.32
N SER A 53 -7.61 -5.69 3.44
CA SER A 53 -6.66 -5.50 2.34
C SER A 53 -5.27 -5.20 2.87
N LEU A 54 -4.26 -5.77 2.23
CA LEU A 54 -2.87 -5.61 2.64
C LEU A 54 -2.22 -4.40 1.98
N PRO A 55 -1.30 -3.70 2.69
CA PRO A 55 -0.38 -2.79 2.05
C PRO A 55 0.50 -3.50 1.02
N ASN A 56 0.87 -2.80 -0.07
CA ASN A 56 1.67 -3.40 -1.16
C ASN A 56 2.98 -4.03 -0.68
N TYR A 57 3.63 -3.46 0.33
CA TYR A 57 4.87 -4.01 0.89
C TYR A 57 4.67 -5.35 1.62
N ARG A 58 3.43 -5.75 1.95
CA ARG A 58 3.08 -7.05 2.51
C ARG A 58 2.85 -8.12 1.44
N ILE A 59 2.83 -7.75 0.15
CA ILE A 59 2.72 -8.68 -0.98
C ILE A 59 4.12 -8.95 -1.50
N VAL A 60 4.56 -10.21 -1.43
CA VAL A 60 5.93 -10.60 -1.75
C VAL A 60 5.97 -11.58 -2.91
N GLY A 61 7.01 -11.48 -3.74
CA GLY A 61 7.20 -12.40 -4.85
C GLY A 61 7.58 -13.80 -4.38
N THR A 62 7.07 -14.82 -5.07
CA THR A 62 7.30 -16.23 -4.75
C THR A 62 7.63 -17.07 -5.97
N ARG A 63 8.26 -18.23 -5.71
CA ARG A 63 8.47 -19.27 -6.73
C ARG A 63 7.70 -20.51 -6.34
N ILE A 64 6.92 -21.07 -7.25
CA ILE A 64 6.27 -22.35 -6.99
C ILE A 64 7.21 -23.52 -7.32
N LEU A 65 7.51 -24.32 -6.29
CA LEU A 65 8.46 -25.41 -6.36
C LEU A 65 7.80 -26.72 -5.92
N ALA A 66 8.33 -27.83 -6.42
CA ALA A 66 7.86 -29.16 -6.08
C ALA A 66 8.97 -30.20 -6.00
N ASP A 67 8.73 -31.23 -5.18
CA ASP A 67 9.55 -32.43 -5.15
C ASP A 67 8.83 -33.56 -5.90
N LEU A 68 9.49 -34.09 -6.93
CA LEU A 68 8.95 -35.08 -7.86
C LEU A 68 9.74 -36.38 -7.79
N ASN A 69 9.07 -37.52 -7.72
CA ASN A 69 9.69 -38.83 -7.61
C ASN A 69 9.01 -39.86 -8.52
N ASN A 70 9.76 -40.70 -9.23
CA ASN A 70 9.21 -41.83 -10.00
C ASN A 70 9.76 -43.20 -9.56
N GLY A 71 10.35 -43.27 -8.35
CA GLY A 71 10.99 -44.47 -7.80
C GLY A 71 12.43 -44.69 -8.26
N VAL A 72 12.85 -44.11 -9.40
CA VAL A 72 14.22 -44.19 -9.92
C VAL A 72 14.96 -42.86 -9.82
N ARG A 73 14.26 -41.75 -10.04
CA ARG A 73 14.79 -40.38 -10.03
C ARG A 73 13.98 -39.51 -9.09
N LEU A 74 14.70 -38.74 -8.29
CA LEU A 74 14.16 -37.72 -7.40
C LEU A 74 14.62 -36.33 -7.88
N TYR A 75 13.65 -35.45 -8.11
CA TYR A 75 13.89 -34.02 -8.27
C TYR A 75 13.45 -33.31 -6.99
N ARG A 76 14.31 -32.42 -6.50
CA ARG A 76 13.98 -31.53 -5.39
C ARG A 76 13.93 -30.09 -5.87
N ALA A 77 13.01 -29.30 -5.32
CA ALA A 77 12.85 -27.89 -5.65
C ALA A 77 12.71 -27.67 -7.18
N PHE A 78 11.96 -28.53 -7.86
CA PHE A 78 11.71 -28.41 -9.30
C PHE A 78 10.74 -27.24 -9.56
N PRO A 79 11.09 -26.26 -10.41
CA PRO A 79 10.19 -25.17 -10.75
C PRO A 79 9.06 -25.67 -11.64
N LEU A 80 7.82 -25.54 -11.18
CA LEU A 80 6.67 -26.00 -11.96
C LEU A 80 6.40 -25.03 -13.13
N PRO A 81 6.05 -25.55 -14.32
CA PRO A 81 5.63 -24.69 -15.42
C PRO A 81 4.28 -24.03 -15.07
N ILE A 82 4.25 -22.69 -15.11
CA ILE A 82 3.05 -21.89 -14.79
C ILE A 82 2.51 -21.08 -15.98
N GLY A 83 3.14 -21.17 -17.15
CA GLY A 83 2.76 -20.36 -18.32
C GLY A 83 1.39 -20.68 -18.94
N TYR A 84 0.71 -21.73 -18.47
CA TYR A 84 -0.65 -22.07 -18.90
C TYR A 84 -1.73 -21.58 -17.94
N LEU A 85 -1.36 -20.99 -16.81
CA LEU A 85 -2.30 -20.46 -15.82
C LEU A 85 -3.04 -19.23 -16.38
N SER A 86 -4.24 -18.98 -15.87
CA SER A 86 -4.91 -17.68 -16.05
C SER A 86 -4.10 -16.58 -15.37
N GLU A 87 -4.43 -15.31 -15.64
CA GLU A 87 -3.77 -14.16 -15.01
C GLU A 87 -3.91 -14.21 -13.49
N ASP A 88 -5.13 -14.42 -12.97
CA ASP A 88 -5.40 -14.57 -11.53
C ASP A 88 -4.62 -15.72 -10.88
N ASP A 89 -4.57 -16.89 -11.54
CA ASP A 89 -3.85 -18.05 -11.02
C ASP A 89 -2.33 -17.88 -11.10
N HIS A 90 -1.85 -17.13 -12.11
CA HIS A 90 -0.45 -16.79 -12.25
C HIS A 90 -0.01 -15.79 -11.17
N GLU A 91 -0.83 -14.78 -10.88
CA GLU A 91 -0.60 -13.85 -9.77
C GLU A 91 -0.57 -14.59 -8.42
N ASP A 92 -1.54 -15.47 -8.16
CA ASP A 92 -1.52 -16.34 -6.98
C ASP A 92 -0.23 -17.17 -6.94
N ALA A 93 0.17 -17.83 -8.03
CA ALA A 93 1.37 -18.67 -8.04
C ALA A 93 2.68 -17.90 -7.80
N THR A 94 2.73 -16.63 -8.20
CA THR A 94 3.94 -15.79 -8.19
C THR A 94 3.98 -14.79 -7.04
N THR A 95 2.92 -14.72 -6.22
CA THR A 95 2.86 -13.83 -5.07
C THR A 95 2.40 -14.55 -3.80
N SER A 96 2.73 -13.95 -2.65
CA SER A 96 2.24 -14.36 -1.34
C SER A 96 1.91 -13.15 -0.51
N GLU A 97 0.81 -13.28 0.23
CA GLU A 97 0.34 -12.30 1.20
C GLU A 97 0.96 -12.58 2.59
N VAL A 98 1.77 -11.66 3.10
CA VAL A 98 2.39 -11.79 4.43
C VAL A 98 1.54 -11.12 5.50
N ARG A 99 0.63 -11.91 6.09
CA ARG A 99 -0.34 -11.46 7.11
C ARG A 99 0.17 -11.49 8.55
N LEU A 100 1.35 -12.07 8.78
CA LEU A 100 1.97 -12.22 10.10
C LEU A 100 2.20 -10.88 10.81
N SER A 101 2.17 -10.89 12.14
CA SER A 101 2.54 -9.73 12.94
C SER A 101 4.02 -9.39 12.79
N ILE A 102 4.40 -8.14 13.06
CA ILE A 102 5.80 -7.72 13.00
C ILE A 102 6.67 -8.52 13.98
N SER A 103 6.17 -8.85 15.16
CA SER A 103 6.91 -9.69 16.11
C SER A 103 7.15 -11.11 15.57
N GLN A 104 6.20 -11.70 14.84
CA GLN A 104 6.39 -12.99 14.19
C GLN A 104 7.38 -12.91 13.03
N ILE A 105 7.38 -11.80 12.29
CA ILE A 105 8.34 -11.56 11.20
C ILE A 105 9.76 -11.36 11.76
N GLU A 106 9.91 -10.59 12.83
CA GLU A 106 11.17 -10.43 13.57
C GLU A 106 11.69 -11.81 14.03
N ASP A 107 10.84 -12.62 14.67
CA ASP A 107 11.20 -13.97 15.12
C ASP A 107 11.63 -14.88 13.95
N LEU A 108 10.91 -14.84 12.83
CA LEU A 108 11.24 -15.61 11.62
C LEU A 108 12.61 -15.22 11.05
N VAL A 109 12.92 -13.92 11.02
CA VAL A 109 14.19 -13.42 10.48
C VAL A 109 15.35 -13.77 11.42
N THR A 110 15.16 -13.57 12.73
CA THR A 110 16.19 -13.85 13.74
C THR A 110 16.49 -15.35 13.86
N ASN A 111 15.47 -16.20 13.79
CA ASN A 111 15.61 -17.65 13.95
C ASN A 111 15.82 -18.41 12.63
N ALA A 112 16.00 -17.72 11.50
CA ALA A 112 16.16 -18.35 10.20
C ALA A 112 17.45 -19.20 10.09
N GLY A 113 18.47 -18.91 10.91
CA GLY A 113 19.78 -19.56 10.83
C GLY A 113 20.42 -19.39 9.44
N ASP A 114 20.86 -20.49 8.84
CA ASP A 114 21.42 -20.52 7.48
C ASP A 114 20.34 -20.58 6.38
N SER A 115 19.05 -20.60 6.74
CA SER A 115 17.98 -20.66 5.74
C SER A 115 17.84 -19.31 5.02
N HIS A 116 17.77 -19.36 3.69
CA HIS A 116 17.57 -18.17 2.86
C HIS A 116 16.13 -18.00 2.36
N ALA A 117 15.24 -18.93 2.71
CA ALA A 117 13.86 -18.91 2.27
C ALA A 117 12.91 -19.57 3.28
N ILE A 118 11.65 -19.12 3.24
CA ILE A 118 10.51 -19.70 3.95
C ILE A 118 9.63 -20.42 2.93
N GLN A 119 9.08 -21.56 3.33
CA GLN A 119 8.20 -22.37 2.49
C GLN A 119 6.76 -22.23 2.96
N GLN A 120 5.88 -21.83 2.07
CA GLN A 120 4.43 -21.90 2.27
C GLN A 120 3.89 -23.14 1.56
N PRO A 121 3.54 -24.21 2.30
CA PRO A 121 3.10 -25.46 1.70
C PRO A 121 1.78 -25.30 0.97
N ILE A 122 1.66 -25.99 -0.17
CA ILE A 122 0.42 -26.10 -0.94
C ILE A 122 -0.09 -27.54 -0.80
N PRO A 123 -1.36 -27.75 -0.44
CA PRO A 123 -1.97 -29.08 -0.42
C PRO A 123 -1.76 -29.83 -1.74
N LEU A 124 -1.36 -31.10 -1.67
CA LEU A 124 -0.91 -31.85 -2.84
C LEU A 124 -2.05 -32.13 -3.84
N ASP A 125 -3.26 -32.35 -3.35
CA ASP A 125 -4.47 -32.51 -4.14
C ASP A 125 -4.77 -31.26 -4.98
N TYR A 126 -4.66 -30.08 -4.36
CA TYR A 126 -4.79 -28.81 -5.05
C TYR A 126 -3.65 -28.59 -6.06
N ALA A 127 -2.41 -28.84 -5.65
CA ALA A 127 -1.24 -28.66 -6.49
C ALA A 127 -1.25 -29.56 -7.73
N LEU A 128 -1.71 -30.80 -7.59
CA LEU A 128 -1.81 -31.76 -8.69
C LEU A 128 -2.76 -31.27 -9.78
N VAL A 129 -3.92 -30.72 -9.39
CA VAL A 129 -4.92 -30.22 -10.33
C VAL A 129 -4.48 -28.91 -10.98
N LYS A 130 -3.93 -27.99 -10.18
CA LYS A 130 -3.63 -26.63 -10.62
C LYS A 130 -2.28 -26.48 -11.32
N TYR A 131 -1.23 -27.11 -10.78
CA TYR A 131 0.16 -26.82 -11.14
C TYR A 131 0.88 -27.95 -11.90
N CYS A 132 0.32 -29.15 -11.97
CA CYS A 132 0.99 -30.31 -12.58
C CYS A 132 0.55 -30.66 -14.01
N LYS A 133 -0.14 -29.77 -14.75
CA LYS A 133 -0.63 -30.06 -16.12
C LYS A 133 0.47 -30.44 -17.12
N GLY A 134 1.70 -29.97 -16.91
CA GLY A 134 2.88 -30.25 -17.74
C GLY A 134 3.84 -31.31 -17.18
N ILE A 135 3.47 -32.00 -16.11
CA ILE A 135 4.32 -33.01 -15.45
C ILE A 135 3.97 -34.40 -15.98
N ASP A 136 5.00 -35.20 -16.28
CA ASP A 136 4.83 -36.58 -16.74
C ASP A 136 4.12 -37.41 -15.66
N ARG A 137 3.11 -38.19 -16.07
CA ARG A 137 2.28 -39.06 -15.20
C ARG A 137 3.09 -40.12 -14.46
N GLY A 138 4.30 -40.42 -14.90
CA GLY A 138 5.22 -41.32 -14.19
C GLY A 138 5.82 -40.71 -12.92
N TYR A 139 5.71 -39.40 -12.69
CA TYR A 139 6.21 -38.74 -11.49
C TYR A 139 5.09 -38.48 -10.49
N GLU A 140 5.33 -38.86 -9.25
CA GLU A 140 4.52 -38.54 -8.09
C GLU A 140 4.98 -37.21 -7.48
N LEU A 141 4.01 -36.34 -7.18
CA LEU A 141 4.21 -35.10 -6.44
C LEU A 141 4.25 -35.41 -4.94
N THR A 142 5.41 -35.20 -4.32
CA THR A 142 5.60 -35.48 -2.88
C THR A 142 5.56 -34.23 -2.01
N ARG A 143 5.93 -33.08 -2.57
CA ARG A 143 5.83 -31.76 -1.93
C ARG A 143 5.53 -30.71 -2.98
N CYS A 144 4.74 -29.71 -2.62
CA CYS A 144 4.55 -28.48 -3.40
C CYS A 144 4.46 -27.31 -2.43
N TYR A 145 5.15 -26.22 -2.74
CA TYR A 145 5.18 -25.03 -1.88
C TYR A 145 5.50 -23.78 -2.68
N LYS A 146 5.02 -22.62 -2.21
CA LYS A 146 5.58 -21.33 -2.59
C LYS A 146 6.85 -21.11 -1.77
N GLU A 147 7.95 -20.85 -2.42
CA GLU A 147 9.18 -20.44 -1.79
C GLU A 147 9.25 -18.91 -1.76
N ILE A 148 9.41 -18.37 -0.55
CA ILE A 148 9.48 -16.94 -0.26
C ILE A 148 10.90 -16.65 0.23
N ALA A 149 11.62 -15.78 -0.45
CA ALA A 149 12.98 -15.45 -0.03
C ALA A 149 12.98 -14.65 1.29
N LEU A 150 13.92 -14.96 2.19
CA LEU A 150 13.96 -14.38 3.54
C LEU A 150 14.10 -12.85 3.51
N HIS A 151 14.82 -12.31 2.53
CA HIS A 151 15.02 -10.86 2.38
C HIS A 151 13.70 -10.08 2.19
N ASN A 152 12.63 -10.73 1.71
CA ASN A 152 11.32 -10.10 1.63
C ASN A 152 10.75 -9.74 3.01
N PHE A 153 10.99 -10.59 4.01
CA PHE A 153 10.59 -10.34 5.41
C PHE A 153 11.42 -9.20 6.02
N THR A 154 12.73 -9.17 5.77
CA THR A 154 13.60 -8.05 6.15
C THR A 154 13.17 -6.74 5.50
N SER A 155 12.73 -6.80 4.23
CA SER A 155 12.19 -5.64 3.50
C SER A 155 10.90 -5.13 4.15
N ILE A 156 9.98 -6.01 4.55
CA ILE A 156 8.76 -5.63 5.29
C ILE A 156 9.11 -4.90 6.58
N LEU A 157 10.01 -5.45 7.40
CA LEU A 157 10.46 -4.80 8.65
C LEU A 157 11.03 -3.40 8.37
N THR A 158 11.84 -3.27 7.32
CA THR A 158 12.44 -2.00 6.92
C THR A 158 11.40 -0.99 6.47
N GLN A 159 10.39 -1.42 5.68
CA GLN A 159 9.30 -0.56 5.22
C GLN A 159 8.46 -0.03 6.38
N VAL A 160 8.09 -0.91 7.32
CA VAL A 160 7.32 -0.51 8.51
C VAL A 160 8.12 0.45 9.39
N ARG A 161 9.41 0.18 9.58
CA ARG A 161 10.31 1.07 10.33
C ARG A 161 10.46 2.44 9.66
N SER A 162 10.70 2.49 8.35
CA SER A 162 10.87 3.73 7.60
C SER A 162 9.63 4.60 7.71
N ARG A 163 8.46 4.03 7.40
CA ARG A 163 7.17 4.75 7.45
C ARG A 163 6.87 5.29 8.84
N LEU A 164 7.15 4.48 9.87
CA LEU A 164 6.99 4.92 11.25
C LEU A 164 7.97 6.04 11.62
N LEU A 165 9.23 5.95 11.18
CA LEU A 165 10.23 6.98 11.41
C LEU A 165 9.83 8.30 10.73
N ASP A 166 9.42 8.24 9.47
CA ASP A 166 8.96 9.40 8.69
C ASP A 166 7.80 10.11 9.41
N PHE A 167 6.80 9.34 9.86
CA PHE A 167 5.68 9.86 10.66
C PHE A 167 6.15 10.57 11.94
N ILE A 168 7.05 9.94 12.71
CA ILE A 168 7.50 10.47 13.99
C ILE A 168 8.38 11.72 13.79
N LEU A 169 9.18 11.77 12.71
CA LEU A 169 9.99 12.93 12.35
C LEU A 169 9.12 14.12 11.94
N GLU A 170 8.16 13.92 11.04
CA GLU A 170 7.21 14.97 10.64
C GLU A 170 6.41 15.50 11.84
N LEU A 171 5.98 14.59 12.72
CA LEU A 171 5.27 14.97 13.94
C LEU A 171 6.18 15.78 14.89
N SER A 172 7.46 15.41 15.00
CA SER A 172 8.43 16.14 15.82
C SER A 172 8.73 17.54 15.27
N ASP A 173 8.81 17.68 13.95
CA ASP A 173 9.08 18.96 13.28
C ASP A 173 7.93 19.94 13.56
N GLN A 174 6.69 19.53 13.31
CA GLN A 174 5.52 20.37 13.58
C GLN A 174 5.34 20.74 15.06
N VAL A 175 5.72 19.84 15.98
CA VAL A 175 5.72 20.14 17.41
C VAL A 175 6.75 21.21 17.78
N SER A 176 7.91 21.21 17.10
CA SER A 176 9.01 22.14 17.38
C SER A 176 8.69 23.57 16.92
N GLU A 177 7.80 23.73 15.94
CA GLU A 177 7.30 25.05 15.51
C GLU A 177 6.34 25.69 16.51
N ILE A 178 5.77 24.92 17.45
CA ILE A 178 4.81 25.43 18.43
C ILE A 178 5.55 25.96 19.68
N PRO A 179 5.32 27.23 20.09
CA PRO A 179 5.95 27.82 21.27
C PRO A 179 5.80 26.99 22.56
N ASP A 180 6.79 27.08 23.46
CA ASP A 180 6.96 26.24 24.66
C ASP A 180 5.91 26.39 25.77
N GLU A 181 4.89 27.21 25.57
CA GLU A 181 3.90 27.53 26.62
C GLU A 181 2.78 26.47 26.78
N LYS A 182 2.73 25.42 25.95
CA LYS A 182 1.71 24.35 26.01
C LYS A 182 2.30 22.97 26.29
N ASN A 183 1.57 22.15 27.06
CA ASN A 183 1.90 20.74 27.28
C ASN A 183 2.00 19.98 25.95
N MET A 184 2.96 19.04 25.82
CA MET A 184 3.22 18.28 24.59
C MET A 184 1.96 17.64 23.98
N THR A 185 1.10 17.07 24.83
CA THR A 185 -0.17 16.45 24.40
C THR A 185 -1.15 17.46 23.83
N GLU A 186 -1.12 18.72 24.28
CA GLU A 186 -1.93 19.81 23.73
C GLU A 186 -1.35 20.33 22.41
N LYS A 187 -0.02 20.41 22.28
CA LYS A 187 0.65 20.72 21.00
C LYS A 187 0.23 19.72 19.92
N LEU A 188 0.34 18.42 20.24
CA LEU A 188 0.01 17.32 19.33
C LEU A 188 -1.48 17.26 18.95
N LYS A 189 -2.40 17.69 19.82
CA LYS A 189 -3.83 17.76 19.50
C LYS A 189 -4.19 18.85 18.49
N ASN A 190 -3.40 19.92 18.43
CA ASN A 190 -3.62 21.03 17.50
C ASN A 190 -2.99 20.78 16.13
N ILE A 191 -2.13 19.76 16.02
CA ILE A 191 -1.52 19.31 14.77
C ILE A 191 -2.49 18.38 14.05
N ASP A 192 -2.53 18.49 12.72
CA ASP A 192 -3.24 17.51 11.89
C ASP A 192 -2.46 16.20 11.77
N THR A 193 -2.37 15.48 12.89
CA THR A 193 -1.69 14.18 12.97
C THR A 193 -2.28 13.16 12.01
N SER A 194 -3.56 13.32 11.64
CA SER A 194 -4.24 12.37 10.76
C SER A 194 -3.71 12.45 9.34
N SER A 195 -3.58 13.67 8.81
CA SER A 195 -3.00 13.91 7.49
C SER A 195 -1.53 13.52 7.42
N LEU A 196 -0.75 13.86 8.45
CA LEU A 196 0.66 13.43 8.55
C LEU A 196 0.78 11.91 8.50
N PHE A 197 0.04 11.21 9.35
CA PHE A 197 0.08 9.76 9.39
C PHE A 197 -0.34 9.14 8.05
N HIS A 198 -1.38 9.66 7.41
CA HIS A 198 -1.79 9.15 6.10
C HIS A 198 -0.69 9.31 5.06
N ASN A 199 -0.03 10.47 5.02
CA ASN A 199 1.05 10.75 4.09
C ASN A 199 2.28 9.89 4.35
N SER A 200 2.75 9.75 5.59
CA SER A 200 3.95 8.95 5.88
C SER A 200 3.70 7.43 5.76
N ILE A 201 2.51 6.95 6.18
CA ILE A 201 2.20 5.52 6.21
C ILE A 201 1.67 4.99 4.88
N PHE A 202 0.83 5.75 4.17
CA PHE A 202 0.17 5.32 2.94
C PHE A 202 0.57 6.13 1.71
N GLY A 203 1.32 7.23 1.87
CA GLY A 203 1.95 7.90 0.74
C GLY A 203 2.86 6.92 -0.01
N ASP A 204 2.77 6.95 -1.33
CA ASP A 204 3.76 6.31 -2.20
C ASP A 204 5.13 6.77 -1.73
N ASN A 205 6.08 5.84 -1.55
CA ASN A 205 7.46 6.06 -1.11
C ASN A 205 8.23 7.03 -2.03
N THR A 206 7.84 8.29 -2.10
CA THR A 206 8.72 9.36 -2.53
C THR A 206 9.72 9.53 -1.41
N VAL A 207 10.95 9.09 -1.67
CA VAL A 207 12.15 9.62 -1.03
C VAL A 207 11.91 11.09 -0.72
N ILE A 208 11.67 11.41 0.54
CA ILE A 208 11.54 12.78 1.00
C ILE A 208 12.95 13.33 0.91
N ASN A 209 13.22 13.96 -0.23
CA ASN A 209 14.49 14.57 -0.51
C ASN A 209 14.61 15.77 0.44
N PHE A 210 15.46 15.65 1.46
CA PHE A 210 15.85 16.79 2.29
C PHE A 210 16.60 17.79 1.41
N GLY A 211 15.87 18.75 0.85
CA GLY A 211 16.40 19.77 -0.03
C GLY A 211 15.44 20.95 -0.06
N ASN A 212 15.89 22.07 0.50
CA ASN A 212 15.17 23.32 0.56
C ASN A 212 14.66 23.72 -0.84
N GLU A 213 13.40 24.13 -0.92
CA GLU A 213 12.69 24.62 -2.11
C GLU A 213 12.35 23.56 -3.19
N ASN A 214 11.10 23.05 -3.18
CA ASN A 214 10.23 23.02 -4.35
C ASN A 214 8.81 22.50 -4.04
N SER A 215 7.84 22.99 -4.82
CA SER A 215 6.39 22.90 -4.66
C SER A 215 5.83 21.51 -4.35
N PHE A 216 5.03 21.44 -3.29
CA PHE A 216 4.20 20.30 -2.93
C PHE A 216 3.17 19.99 -4.02
N SER A 217 3.21 18.77 -4.57
CA SER A 217 2.03 18.17 -5.21
C SER A 217 1.31 17.33 -4.16
N VAL A 218 0.27 17.89 -3.55
CA VAL A 218 -0.62 17.16 -2.64
C VAL A 218 -1.33 16.07 -3.44
N ASN A 219 -0.89 14.82 -3.27
CA ASN A 219 -1.55 13.64 -3.83
C ASN A 219 -2.68 13.22 -2.88
N ASN A 220 -3.82 13.89 -2.95
CA ASN A 220 -5.02 13.40 -2.28
C ASN A 220 -5.48 12.10 -2.99
N HIS A 221 -5.84 11.05 -2.26
CA HIS A 221 -6.05 9.71 -2.85
C HIS A 221 -7.51 9.52 -3.28
N VAL A 222 -7.79 9.44 -4.59
CA VAL A 222 -9.12 9.06 -5.09
C VAL A 222 -9.34 7.56 -4.88
N VAL A 223 -10.39 7.20 -4.14
CA VAL A 223 -10.81 5.81 -3.88
C VAL A 223 -11.77 5.35 -4.97
N LYS A 224 -11.64 4.08 -5.40
CA LYS A 224 -12.48 3.50 -6.46
C LYS A 224 -13.96 3.56 -6.06
N ASN A 225 -14.82 4.03 -6.97
CA ASN A 225 -16.26 4.23 -6.78
C ASN A 225 -16.66 5.18 -5.63
N ASP A 226 -15.74 5.94 -5.05
CA ASP A 226 -16.05 6.92 -4.01
C ASP A 226 -16.07 8.34 -4.58
N THR A 227 -17.27 8.88 -4.75
CA THR A 227 -17.50 10.21 -5.32
C THR A 227 -17.03 11.33 -4.41
N GLU A 228 -17.05 11.16 -3.08
CA GLU A 228 -16.57 12.19 -2.16
C GLU A 228 -15.05 12.34 -2.25
N SER A 229 -14.32 11.23 -2.28
CA SER A 229 -12.86 11.24 -2.45
C SER A 229 -12.42 11.90 -3.78
N LEU A 230 -13.21 11.71 -4.86
CA LEU A 230 -12.99 12.33 -6.16
C LEU A 230 -13.20 13.85 -6.10
N LYS A 231 -14.27 14.30 -5.43
CA LYS A 231 -14.60 15.72 -5.28
C LYS A 231 -13.55 16.45 -4.44
N GLU A 232 -13.09 15.83 -3.36
CA GLU A 232 -12.03 16.36 -2.51
C GLU A 232 -10.71 16.48 -3.26
N TYR A 233 -10.34 15.49 -4.07
CA TYR A 233 -9.14 15.54 -4.90
C TYR A 233 -9.19 16.68 -5.91
N LEU A 234 -10.26 16.79 -6.71
CA LEU A 234 -10.36 17.82 -7.74
C LEU A 234 -10.43 19.23 -7.12
N SER A 235 -11.13 19.38 -6.00
CA SER A 235 -11.17 20.65 -5.27
C SER A 235 -9.78 21.04 -4.75
N ALA A 236 -9.00 20.08 -4.25
CA ALA A 236 -7.62 20.32 -3.81
C ALA A 236 -6.68 20.68 -4.99
N GLN A 237 -6.96 20.17 -6.20
CA GLN A 237 -6.26 20.55 -7.43
C GLN A 237 -6.70 21.92 -7.99
N GLY A 238 -7.58 22.64 -7.28
CA GLY A 238 -8.01 23.99 -7.63
C GLY A 238 -9.19 24.06 -8.59
N PHE A 239 -9.90 22.95 -8.83
CA PHE A 239 -11.09 22.96 -9.68
C PHE A 239 -12.23 23.74 -9.00
N PRO A 240 -12.97 24.59 -9.73
CA PRO A 240 -14.13 25.28 -9.20
C PRO A 240 -15.22 24.29 -8.74
N LYS A 241 -15.89 24.60 -7.63
CA LYS A 241 -16.99 23.76 -7.10
C LYS A 241 -18.09 23.48 -8.12
N SER A 242 -18.35 24.41 -9.04
CA SER A 242 -19.31 24.19 -10.13
C SER A 242 -18.90 23.05 -11.05
N ASP A 243 -17.62 23.01 -11.45
CA ASP A 243 -17.10 21.97 -12.34
C ASP A 243 -17.05 20.60 -11.65
N VAL A 244 -16.76 20.59 -10.34
CA VAL A 244 -16.77 19.37 -9.52
C VAL A 244 -18.19 18.81 -9.37
N ASN A 245 -19.20 19.67 -9.18
CA ASN A 245 -20.60 19.25 -9.13
C ASN A 245 -21.11 18.75 -10.49
N ASP A 246 -20.70 19.39 -11.59
CA ASP A 246 -21.03 18.94 -12.94
C ASP A 246 -20.50 17.53 -13.21
N LEU A 247 -19.34 17.19 -12.64
CA LEU A 247 -18.78 15.83 -12.75
C LEU A 247 -19.63 14.80 -12.01
N GLU A 248 -20.10 15.12 -10.80
CA GLU A 248 -20.96 14.23 -10.01
C GLU A 248 -22.26 13.88 -10.76
N ILE A 249 -22.86 14.89 -11.41
CA ILE A 249 -24.03 14.69 -12.27
C ILE A 249 -23.68 13.78 -13.45
N ALA A 250 -22.56 14.05 -14.14
CA ALA A 250 -22.12 13.27 -15.29
C ALA A 250 -21.86 11.79 -14.95
N ILE A 251 -21.27 11.50 -13.79
CA ILE A 251 -21.06 10.13 -13.30
C ILE A 251 -22.41 9.44 -13.02
N GLY A 252 -23.37 10.17 -12.42
CA GLY A 252 -24.71 9.67 -12.16
C GLY A 252 -25.50 9.34 -13.44
N GLU A 253 -25.31 10.11 -14.51
CA GLU A 253 -25.95 9.91 -15.81
C GLU A 253 -25.38 8.72 -16.59
N ASP A 254 -24.06 8.54 -16.57
CA ASP A 254 -23.39 7.46 -17.32
C ASP A 254 -23.56 6.08 -16.64
N GLY A 255 -23.82 6.04 -15.33
CA GLY A 255 -23.93 4.79 -14.57
C GLY A 255 -22.61 4.00 -14.46
N PRO A 256 -22.63 2.73 -14.02
CA PRO A 256 -21.42 1.95 -13.83
C PRO A 256 -20.76 1.61 -15.18
N ILE A 257 -19.56 2.14 -15.41
CA ILE A 257 -18.77 1.89 -16.61
C ILE A 257 -18.15 0.48 -16.54
N ALA A 258 -18.33 -0.32 -17.59
CA ALA A 258 -17.71 -1.64 -17.68
C ALA A 258 -16.20 -1.53 -17.99
N SER A 259 -15.35 -2.08 -17.11
CA SER A 259 -13.87 -2.02 -17.19
C SER A 259 -13.26 -2.58 -18.49
N LYS A 260 -14.03 -3.26 -19.35
CA LYS A 260 -13.55 -3.90 -20.59
C LYS A 260 -13.38 -2.96 -21.79
N ARG A 261 -13.96 -1.75 -21.77
CA ARG A 261 -13.86 -0.80 -22.91
C ARG A 261 -12.78 0.27 -22.75
N GLY A 262 -12.31 0.55 -21.53
CA GLY A 262 -11.31 1.61 -21.30
C GLY A 262 -11.77 3.03 -21.68
N GLU A 263 -13.04 3.20 -22.03
CA GLU A 263 -13.66 4.45 -22.47
C GLU A 263 -14.56 4.99 -21.36
N TYR A 264 -14.57 6.32 -21.21
CA TYR A 264 -15.52 6.99 -20.33
C TYR A 264 -16.92 7.01 -20.97
N GLY A 265 -17.96 7.16 -20.15
CA GLY A 265 -19.31 7.38 -20.67
C GLY A 265 -19.42 8.73 -21.39
N GLN A 266 -20.58 8.95 -22.02
CA GLN A 266 -20.79 10.11 -22.89
C GLN A 266 -20.81 11.41 -22.07
N SER A 267 -21.44 11.41 -20.89
CA SER A 267 -21.53 12.59 -20.03
C SER A 267 -20.18 12.94 -19.41
N VAL A 268 -19.42 11.95 -18.93
CA VAL A 268 -18.07 12.15 -18.36
C VAL A 268 -17.08 12.59 -19.43
N SER A 269 -17.15 12.05 -20.66
CA SER A 269 -16.32 12.49 -21.77
C SER A 269 -16.61 13.95 -22.16
N THR A 270 -17.89 14.33 -22.15
CA THR A 270 -18.33 15.70 -22.43
C THR A 270 -17.85 16.66 -21.35
N TRP A 271 -17.92 16.25 -20.08
CA TRP A 271 -17.35 17.01 -18.97
C TRP A 271 -15.84 17.24 -19.15
N LEU A 272 -15.09 16.19 -19.48
CA LEU A 272 -13.63 16.29 -19.68
C LEU A 272 -13.27 17.25 -20.83
N ALA A 273 -14.05 17.24 -21.91
CA ALA A 273 -13.89 18.17 -23.03
C ALA A 273 -14.16 19.64 -22.61
N ASN A 274 -15.18 19.86 -21.77
CA ASN A 274 -15.49 21.18 -21.23
C ASN A 274 -14.38 21.70 -20.30
N ILE A 275 -13.79 20.84 -19.47
CA ILE A 275 -12.61 21.19 -18.64
C ILE A 275 -11.44 21.60 -19.53
N ALA A 276 -11.13 20.83 -20.56
CA ALA A 276 -10.05 21.14 -21.49
C ALA A 276 -10.28 22.50 -22.19
N SER A 277 -11.52 22.78 -22.62
CA SER A 277 -11.90 24.06 -23.23
C SER A 277 -11.79 25.23 -22.24
N LYS A 278 -12.32 25.08 -21.02
CA LYS A 278 -12.23 26.11 -19.96
C LYS A 278 -10.78 26.42 -19.57
N ALA A 279 -9.93 25.40 -19.53
CA ALA A 279 -8.50 25.55 -19.27
C ALA A 279 -7.77 26.22 -20.45
N ALA A 280 -8.13 25.88 -21.70
CA ALA A 280 -7.59 26.53 -22.90
C ALA A 280 -7.90 28.03 -22.96
N HIS A 281 -9.10 28.41 -22.52
CA HIS A 281 -9.54 29.81 -22.46
C HIS A 281 -9.12 30.53 -21.16
N GLY A 282 -8.35 29.89 -20.28
CA GLY A 282 -7.86 30.46 -19.02
C GLY A 282 -8.94 30.67 -17.95
N THR A 283 -10.20 30.32 -18.23
CA THR A 283 -11.34 30.50 -17.31
C THR A 283 -11.33 29.55 -16.11
N LEU A 284 -10.59 28.44 -16.21
CA LEU A 284 -10.43 27.47 -15.12
C LEU A 284 -9.39 27.89 -14.07
N GLY A 285 -8.50 28.83 -14.40
CA GLY A 285 -7.37 29.20 -13.54
C GLY A 285 -6.23 28.16 -13.46
N ILE A 286 -6.38 27.02 -14.12
CA ILE A 286 -5.39 25.93 -14.23
C ILE A 286 -4.95 25.80 -15.70
N GLY A 287 -3.66 25.61 -15.95
CA GLY A 287 -3.14 25.40 -17.30
C GLY A 287 -3.69 24.12 -17.94
N ILE A 288 -3.99 24.15 -19.25
CA ILE A 288 -4.66 23.05 -19.98
C ILE A 288 -4.04 21.67 -19.73
N ALA A 289 -2.72 21.56 -19.80
CA ALA A 289 -2.01 20.29 -19.59
C ALA A 289 -2.16 19.75 -18.16
N ALA A 290 -2.09 20.63 -17.16
CA ALA A 290 -2.25 20.25 -15.75
C ALA A 290 -3.70 19.87 -15.44
N ALA A 291 -4.66 20.63 -15.97
CA ALA A 291 -6.09 20.36 -15.78
C ALA A 291 -6.51 19.01 -16.39
N THR A 292 -6.13 18.74 -17.64
CA THR A 292 -6.48 17.47 -18.30
C THR A 292 -5.78 16.29 -17.66
N GLN A 293 -4.52 16.43 -17.23
CA GLN A 293 -3.79 15.37 -16.55
C GLN A 293 -4.42 15.04 -15.19
N ALA A 294 -4.70 16.05 -14.36
CA ALA A 294 -5.31 15.87 -13.05
C ALA A 294 -6.71 15.22 -13.16
N ALA A 295 -7.55 15.71 -14.07
CA ALA A 295 -8.88 15.16 -14.30
C ALA A 295 -8.84 13.70 -14.79
N THR A 296 -7.97 13.39 -15.76
CA THR A 296 -7.83 12.03 -16.31
C THR A 296 -7.30 11.05 -15.26
N ALA A 297 -6.30 11.45 -14.48
CA ALA A 297 -5.74 10.63 -13.41
C ALA A 297 -6.79 10.32 -12.32
N ALA A 298 -7.60 11.31 -11.95
CA ALA A 298 -8.67 11.15 -10.99
C ALA A 298 -9.75 10.17 -11.47
N LEU A 299 -10.19 10.32 -12.73
CA LEU A 299 -11.20 9.44 -13.34
C LEU A 299 -10.71 8.01 -13.50
N LYS A 300 -9.45 7.82 -13.91
CA LYS A 300 -8.83 6.49 -13.98
C LYS A 300 -8.86 5.77 -12.64
N LYS A 301 -8.46 6.46 -11.56
CA LYS A 301 -8.52 5.91 -10.20
C LYS A 301 -9.96 5.61 -9.75
N TYR A 302 -10.89 6.54 -10.00
CA TYR A 302 -12.30 6.38 -9.63
C TYR A 302 -12.94 5.15 -10.29
N TYR A 303 -12.70 4.94 -11.60
CA TYR A 303 -13.24 3.80 -12.35
C TYR A 303 -12.39 2.52 -12.24
N GLY A 304 -11.20 2.59 -11.65
CA GLY A 304 -10.24 1.49 -11.62
C GLY A 304 -9.74 1.09 -13.00
N LEU A 305 -9.55 2.07 -13.88
CA LEU A 305 -8.95 1.92 -15.21
C LEU A 305 -7.45 2.19 -15.10
N SER A 306 -6.60 1.25 -15.49
CA SER A 306 -5.13 1.42 -15.57
C SER A 306 -4.72 2.30 -16.75
#